data_AF-A0A3P6S119-F1
#
_entry.id   AF-A0A3P6S119-F1
#
_cell.length_a   1.000
_cell.length_b   1.000
_cell.length_c   1.000
_cell.angle_alpha   90.00
_cell.angle_beta   90.00
_cell.angle_gamma   90.00
#
_symmetry.space_group_name_H-M   'P 1'
#
loop_
_entity.id
_entity.type
_entity.pdbx_description
1 polymer ?
#
loop_
_entity_poly.entity_id
_entity_poly.type
_entity_poly.pdbx_seq_one_letter_code
_entity_poly.pdbx_strand_id
1 'polypeptide(L)' 'MKFGQTIDFAFQIWRHGDRSPTTTYPKDPNQESAWPLGWGQLTPVIFCISSKF' A
#
# COMPACT_ATOMS: atom_id res chain seq x y z
N MET A 1 32.18 10.10 -26.22
CA MET A 1 30.78 10.38 -26.56
C MET A 1 29.93 9.23 -26.05
N LYS A 2 29.11 9.44 -25.02
CA LYS A 2 28.12 8.43 -24.59
C LYS A 2 26.85 8.68 -25.39
N PHE A 3 26.46 7.71 -26.22
CA PHE A 3 25.19 7.73 -26.93
C PHE A 3 24.04 7.82 -25.92
N GLY A 4 23.08 8.72 -26.18
CA GLY A 4 21.93 8.97 -25.31
C GLY A 4 21.04 7.74 -25.27
N GLN A 5 20.97 7.08 -24.12
CA GLN A 5 20.07 5.95 -23.91
C GLN A 5 18.68 6.51 -23.58
N THR A 6 17.75 6.42 -24.52
CA THR A 6 16.33 6.74 -24.31
C THR A 6 15.59 5.48 -23.83
N ILE A 7 14.63 5.66 -22.93
CA ILE A 7 13.75 4.56 -22.52
C ILE A 7 12.64 4.47 -23.56
N ASP A 8 12.66 3.42 -24.40
CA ASP A 8 11.69 3.25 -25.47
C ASP A 8 10.35 2.66 -24.97
N PHE A 9 10.41 1.80 -23.94
CA PHE A 9 9.23 1.26 -23.26
C PHE A 9 9.59 0.80 -21.84
N ALA A 10 8.72 1.09 -20.87
CA ALA A 10 8.86 0.61 -19.50
C ALA A 10 7.50 0.15 -18.96
N PHE A 11 7.50 -0.96 -18.22
CA PHE A 11 6.33 -1.45 -17.50
C PHE A 11 6.71 -1.75 -16.06
N GLN A 12 5.77 -1.52 -15.14
CA GLN A 12 6.04 -1.71 -13.72
C GLN A 12 4.87 -2.39 -13.00
N ILE A 13 5.22 -3.35 -12.15
CA ILE A 13 4.28 -4.10 -11.32
C ILE A 13 4.56 -3.73 -9.88
N TRP A 14 3.57 -3.15 -9.23
CA TRP A 14 3.63 -2.77 -7.83
C TRP A 14 2.57 -3.53 -7.04
N ARG A 15 2.90 -3.85 -5.79
CA ARG A 15 1.87 -4.24 -4.82
C ARG A 15 1.17 -2.99 -4.28
N HIS A 16 0.00 -3.20 -3.68
CA HIS A 16 -0.64 -2.14 -2.91
C HIS A 16 0.25 -1.68 -1.73
N GLY A 17 0.01 -0.47 -1.24
CA GLY A 17 0.65 0.04 -0.02
C GLY A 17 0.22 -0.71 1.24
N ASP A 18 0.71 -0.29 2.40
CA ASP A 18 0.33 -0.90 3.68
C ASP A 18 -1.20 -0.88 3.90
N ARG A 19 -1.75 -1.94 4.48
CA ARG A 19 -3.19 -2.11 4.70
C ARG A 19 -3.50 -2.93 5.95
N SER A 20 -4.71 -2.73 6.49
CA SER A 20 -5.23 -3.59 7.55
C SER A 20 -5.42 -5.04 7.06
N PRO A 21 -5.35 -6.04 7.96
CA PRO A 21 -5.60 -7.44 7.62
C PRO A 21 -6.99 -7.58 7.01
N THR A 22 -7.18 -8.58 6.14
CA THR A 22 -8.51 -8.92 5.61
C THR A 22 -9.30 -9.85 6.50
N THR A 23 -8.60 -10.65 7.30
CA THR A 23 -9.15 -11.56 8.29
C THR A 23 -8.08 -11.79 9.35
N THR A 24 -8.51 -12.29 10.51
CA THR A 24 -7.59 -12.81 11.53
C THR A 24 -8.08 -14.13 12.08
N TYR A 25 -7.28 -14.77 12.92
CA TYR A 25 -7.66 -16.00 13.61
C TYR A 25 -8.69 -15.71 14.72
N PRO A 26 -9.58 -16.66 15.08
CA PRO A 26 -10.72 -16.38 15.95
C PRO A 26 -10.39 -15.89 17.37
N LYS A 27 -9.16 -16.14 17.85
CA LYS A 27 -8.71 -15.76 19.20
C LYS A 27 -7.77 -14.54 19.20
N ASP A 28 -7.66 -13.83 18.08
CA ASP A 28 -6.91 -12.59 18.05
C ASP A 28 -7.64 -11.53 18.91
N PRO A 29 -6.98 -10.90 19.89
CA PRO A 29 -7.59 -9.79 20.62
C PRO A 29 -7.89 -8.58 19.72
N ASN A 30 -7.18 -8.42 18.59
CA ASN A 30 -7.31 -7.28 17.69
C ASN A 30 -8.21 -7.61 16.49
N GLN A 31 -9.52 -7.63 16.75
CA GLN A 31 -10.55 -7.81 15.72
C GLN A 31 -10.71 -6.54 14.86
N GLU A 32 -11.66 -6.55 13.93
CA GLU A 32 -11.88 -5.46 12.96
C GLU A 32 -11.98 -4.07 13.59
N SER A 33 -12.63 -3.96 14.76
CA SER A 33 -12.78 -2.69 15.48
C SER A 33 -11.47 -2.06 15.95
N ALA A 34 -10.37 -2.82 16.02
CA ALA A 34 -9.05 -2.30 16.34
C ALA A 34 -8.42 -1.51 15.18
N TRP A 35 -8.97 -1.63 13.97
CA TRP A 35 -8.46 -0.98 12.76
C TRP A 35 -9.31 0.26 12.43
N PRO A 36 -8.73 1.47 12.32
CA PRO A 36 -9.50 2.71 12.19
C PRO A 36 -10.43 2.77 10.98
N LEU A 37 -10.10 2.05 9.90
CA LEU A 37 -10.89 1.99 8.67
C LEU A 37 -11.54 0.61 8.46
N GLY A 38 -11.46 -0.29 9.45
CA GLY A 38 -11.84 -1.68 9.31
C GLY A 38 -10.82 -2.52 8.54
N TRP A 39 -11.22 -3.70 8.09
CA TRP A 39 -10.35 -4.69 7.43
C TRP A 39 -10.10 -4.41 5.94
N GLY A 40 -8.93 -4.85 5.48
CA GLY A 40 -8.51 -4.80 4.08
C GLY A 40 -8.27 -3.40 3.47
N GLN A 41 -8.36 -2.33 4.26
CA GLN A 41 -8.23 -0.94 3.81
C GLN A 41 -6.78 -0.46 3.86
N LEU A 42 -6.38 0.37 2.89
CA LEU A 42 -5.07 1.04 2.93
C LEU A 42 -4.94 1.89 4.18
N THR A 43 -3.79 1.82 4.85
CA THR A 43 -3.56 2.66 6.02
C THR A 43 -3.37 4.11 5.58
N PRO A 44 -3.81 5.10 6.39
CA PRO A 44 -3.63 6.51 6.07
C PRO A 44 -2.16 6.92 5.94
N VAL A 45 -1.22 6.08 6.39
CA VAL A 45 0.21 6.32 6.27
C VAL A 45 0.59 6.54 4.80
N ILE A 46 0.16 5.68 3.88
CA ILE A 46 0.48 5.84 2.44
C ILE A 46 -0.27 7.02 1.81
N PHE A 47 -1.53 7.25 2.23
CA PHE A 47 -2.33 8.38 1.73
C PHE A 47 -1.76 9.73 2.19
N CYS A 48 -1.20 9.78 3.40
CA CYS A 48 -0.62 11.01 3.94
C CYS A 48 0.69 11.38 3.24
N ILE A 49 1.47 10.41 2.75
CA ILE A 49 2.66 10.71 1.92
C ILE A 49 2.28 11.17 0.52
N SER A 50 1.19 10.66 -0.07
CA SER A 50 0.75 11.08 -1.40
C SER A 50 -0.03 12.39 -1.42
N SER A 51 -0.68 12.76 -0.32
CA SER A 51 -1.44 14.03 -0.19
C SER A 51 -0.60 15.23 0.22
N LYS A 52 0.71 15.02 0.44
CA LYS A 52 1.67 16.06 0.81
C LYS A 52 2.50 16.56 -0.39
N PHE A 53 2.13 16.16 -1.60
CA PHE A 53 2.67 16.62 -2.88
C PHE A 53 1.54 17.06 -3.80
#